data_AF-A0A974I5K8-F1
#
_entry.id   AF-A0A974I5K8-F1
#
_cell.length_a   1.000
_cell.length_b   1.000
_cell.length_c   1.000
_cell.angle_alpha   90.00
_cell.angle_beta   90.00
_cell.angle_gamma   90.00
#
_symmetry.space_group_name_H-M   'P 1'
#
loop_
_entity.id
_entity.type
_entity.pdbx_description
1 polymer ?
#
loop_
_entity_poly.entity_id
_entity_poly.type
_entity_poly.pdbx_seq_one_letter_code
_entity_poly.pdbx_strand_id
1 'polypeptide(L)'
;MHLLILLPALCVLGAHSAPLSYTYLQHRIQEKPQKDHGRLQFNSLHYPHIKGLLNAHGSWNPPRCGVPDIPAPLDSSSGRNRQKRFVLSGGRWDKTNLTYKIIRFPWQLSKVKVRRTIAEALKVWSEVTPLTFTEVHEGRSDIIIDFTRYWHGDNLPFDGPGGILAHAFFPKTHREGDVHFDYDEAWTIGNNIGTDLLQVAAHEFGHMLGLQHSSISKSLMSPFYTFRYPLSLSADDKHGIQFLYGAPRPPTPSPTPRVEVNQVENESNEIPAAEPDACKTNFDAVSTIRGELFFFKSGYVWRLRGGKLQNGYPALASRHWRGIPDTVDAAFEDSVGNIWFFYGSQFWVFDGKLQASGPFPITDIGISVTQIQAAFVWGTEKNKKTYLFRGGEYWRFNPETRRVESRHSRRIGDWRGVPKGIDAAFQDEQGYAYFVKGRQYWKFDPFKVRVMDGYPHLISQDFFNCQASSTFVNSLR
;
A
#
# COMPACT_ATOMS: atom_id res chain seq x y z
N MET A 1 -60.48 -37.38 22.51
CA MET A 1 -59.08 -36.94 22.62
C MET A 1 -58.58 -36.59 21.23
N HIS A 2 -57.98 -35.40 21.08
CA HIS A 2 -57.10 -34.88 20.00
C HIS A 2 -57.63 -34.95 18.54
N LEU A 3 -57.88 -33.85 17.80
CA LEU A 3 -57.14 -32.62 17.43
C LEU A 3 -56.13 -32.82 16.27
N LEU A 4 -56.27 -31.94 15.25
CA LEU A 4 -55.33 -31.53 14.15
C LEU A 4 -55.25 -32.51 12.93
N ILE A 5 -55.35 -32.14 11.64
CA ILE A 5 -55.10 -30.95 10.79
C ILE A 5 -55.89 -31.10 9.46
N LEU A 6 -56.26 -29.99 8.78
CA LEU A 6 -56.01 -29.74 7.33
C LEU A 6 -56.48 -28.32 6.88
N LEU A 7 -55.62 -27.68 6.06
CA LEU A 7 -55.71 -26.43 5.27
C LEU A 7 -56.89 -26.45 4.23
N PRO A 8 -57.17 -25.43 3.34
CA PRO A 8 -56.35 -24.28 2.88
C PRO A 8 -57.05 -22.92 2.49
N ALA A 9 -56.21 -21.90 2.25
CA ALA A 9 -56.16 -20.90 1.14
C ALA A 9 -57.28 -19.87 0.76
N LEU A 10 -56.77 -18.65 0.48
CA LEU A 10 -57.05 -17.67 -0.61
C LEU A 10 -57.97 -16.43 -0.43
N CYS A 11 -57.37 -15.29 -0.80
CA CYS A 11 -57.86 -14.16 -1.64
C CYS A 11 -58.53 -12.88 -1.05
N VAL A 12 -57.83 -11.77 -1.33
CA VAL A 12 -58.23 -10.47 -1.93
C VAL A 12 -59.30 -9.63 -1.24
N LEU A 13 -58.98 -8.35 -0.97
CA LEU A 13 -59.92 -7.23 -1.11
C LEU A 13 -59.23 -5.94 -1.53
N GLY A 14 -59.81 -5.29 -2.55
CA GLY A 14 -59.44 -3.97 -3.06
C GLY A 14 -60.52 -2.91 -2.78
N ALA A 15 -60.03 -1.68 -2.56
CA ALA A 15 -60.44 -0.35 -3.03
C ALA A 15 -61.91 0.13 -3.20
N HIS A 16 -62.01 1.48 -3.13
CA HIS A 16 -63.05 2.45 -3.55
C HIS A 16 -63.90 3.01 -2.38
N SER A 17 -64.21 4.31 -2.25
CA SER A 17 -64.29 5.44 -3.20
C SER A 17 -64.34 6.81 -2.47
N ALA A 18 -63.92 7.88 -3.17
CA ALA A 18 -64.03 9.31 -2.83
C ALA A 18 -65.47 9.88 -2.90
N PRO A 19 -65.75 11.19 -2.66
CA PRO A 19 -65.59 12.24 -3.71
C PRO A 19 -65.33 13.73 -3.29
N LEU A 20 -64.75 14.51 -4.24
CA LEU A 20 -65.02 15.91 -4.74
C LEU A 20 -65.12 17.13 -3.77
N SER A 21 -64.80 18.42 -4.09
CA SER A 21 -64.04 19.16 -5.13
C SER A 21 -64.05 20.69 -4.81
N TYR A 22 -62.94 21.38 -5.13
CA TYR A 22 -62.73 22.79 -5.58
C TYR A 22 -63.23 24.07 -4.84
N THR A 23 -62.30 25.03 -4.62
CA THR A 23 -62.28 26.37 -5.28
C THR A 23 -60.97 27.14 -5.06
N TYR A 24 -60.63 28.00 -6.03
CA TYR A 24 -59.39 28.75 -6.25
C TYR A 24 -59.49 30.19 -5.70
N LEU A 25 -58.38 30.81 -5.28
CA LEU A 25 -58.08 32.23 -5.50
C LEU A 25 -56.59 32.54 -5.25
N GLN A 26 -56.04 33.43 -6.05
CA GLN A 26 -54.62 33.66 -6.30
C GLN A 26 -54.30 35.13 -5.99
N HIS A 27 -53.20 35.41 -5.29
CA HIS A 27 -52.57 36.74 -5.30
C HIS A 27 -51.04 36.63 -5.21
N ARG A 28 -50.40 37.44 -6.05
CA ARG A 28 -48.96 37.56 -6.37
C ARG A 28 -48.37 38.79 -5.64
N ILE A 29 -47.06 38.80 -5.34
CA ILE A 29 -46.09 39.95 -5.37
C ILE A 29 -44.68 39.37 -5.06
N GLN A 30 -43.85 39.15 -6.09
CA GLN A 30 -42.68 39.94 -6.56
C GLN A 30 -41.35 39.66 -5.83
N GLU A 31 -40.45 38.92 -6.49
CA GLU A 31 -39.00 38.97 -6.26
C GLU A 31 -38.32 39.73 -7.42
N LYS A 32 -37.35 40.58 -7.10
CA LYS A 32 -36.45 41.26 -8.05
C LYS A 32 -35.19 40.40 -8.28
N PRO A 33 -34.55 40.47 -9.47
CA PRO A 33 -33.38 39.65 -9.81
C PRO A 33 -32.05 40.40 -9.59
N GLN A 34 -31.00 39.69 -9.19
CA GLN A 34 -29.62 40.11 -9.51
C GLN A 34 -28.69 38.91 -9.74
N LYS A 35 -27.83 39.09 -10.75
CA LYS A 35 -27.19 38.08 -11.59
C LYS A 35 -25.98 37.39 -10.98
N ASP A 36 -26.04 36.06 -11.07
CA ASP A 36 -25.07 35.07 -11.55
C ASP A 36 -23.59 35.45 -11.77
N HIS A 37 -22.69 34.73 -11.09
CA HIS A 37 -21.41 34.28 -11.63
C HIS A 37 -21.16 32.82 -11.25
N GLY A 38 -21.65 31.92 -12.12
CA GLY A 38 -20.91 30.77 -12.64
C GLY A 38 -20.30 29.79 -11.64
N ARG A 39 -21.11 28.85 -11.14
CA ARG A 39 -20.63 27.59 -10.56
C ARG A 39 -21.08 26.44 -11.45
N LEU A 40 -20.12 25.83 -12.15
CA LEU A 40 -20.33 24.58 -12.88
C LEU A 40 -20.79 23.50 -11.89
N GLN A 41 -22.05 23.07 -12.04
CA GLN A 41 -22.62 21.94 -11.33
C GLN A 41 -21.94 20.65 -11.81
N PHE A 42 -21.18 20.00 -10.93
CA PHE A 42 -20.83 18.59 -11.10
C PHE A 42 -22.00 17.75 -10.56
N ASN A 43 -22.65 17.01 -11.47
CA ASN A 43 -23.68 16.06 -11.12
C ASN A 43 -23.13 14.96 -10.22
N SER A 44 -23.75 14.82 -9.05
CA SER A 44 -23.49 13.80 -8.05
C SER A 44 -23.97 12.44 -8.55
N LEU A 45 -23.04 11.55 -8.88
CA LEU A 45 -23.28 10.11 -8.85
C LEU A 45 -22.70 9.55 -7.55
N HIS A 46 -23.59 8.89 -6.82
CA HIS A 46 -23.45 8.31 -5.49
C HIS A 46 -22.10 7.62 -5.20
N TYR A 47 -21.40 8.12 -4.17
CA TYR A 47 -20.49 7.33 -3.33
C TYR A 47 -20.68 7.74 -1.85
N PRO A 48 -20.94 6.81 -0.91
CA PRO A 48 -21.33 7.14 0.46
C PRO A 48 -20.17 7.61 1.38
N HIS A 49 -18.96 7.86 0.88
CA HIS A 49 -17.78 8.14 1.72
C HIS A 49 -17.46 9.62 1.99
N ILE A 50 -18.21 10.59 1.46
CA ILE A 50 -17.89 12.02 1.61
C ILE A 50 -18.35 12.61 2.96
N LYS A 51 -19.16 11.89 3.75
CA LYS A 51 -19.73 12.43 5.00
C LYS A 51 -18.74 12.60 6.15
N GLY A 52 -17.53 12.04 6.08
CA GLY A 52 -16.51 12.16 7.13
C GLY A 52 -15.57 13.36 7.02
N LEU A 53 -15.72 14.23 6.01
CA LEU A 53 -14.77 15.31 5.70
C LEU A 53 -15.35 16.73 5.87
N LEU A 54 -16.53 16.87 6.46
CA LEU A 54 -17.21 18.16 6.63
C LEU A 54 -17.56 18.38 8.10
N ASN A 55 -17.03 19.46 8.68
CA ASN A 55 -17.46 19.96 9.99
C ASN A 55 -18.90 20.51 9.90
N ALA A 56 -19.53 20.80 11.05
CA ALA A 56 -20.89 21.34 11.16
C ALA A 56 -21.17 22.63 10.34
N HIS A 57 -20.11 23.28 9.81
CA HIS A 57 -20.16 24.47 8.97
C HIS A 57 -19.78 24.26 7.49
N GLY A 58 -19.59 23.01 7.03
CA GLY A 58 -19.36 22.72 5.60
C GLY A 58 -18.00 23.17 5.03
N SER A 59 -16.99 23.39 5.89
CA SER A 59 -15.61 23.65 5.47
C SER A 59 -14.78 22.38 5.43
N TRP A 60 -13.92 22.26 4.42
CA TRP A 60 -12.94 21.18 4.25
C TRP A 60 -11.80 21.37 5.25
N ASN A 61 -11.68 20.50 6.25
CA ASN A 61 -10.53 20.48 7.16
C ASN A 61 -9.65 19.26 6.81
N PRO A 62 -8.56 19.43 6.04
CA PRO A 62 -7.70 18.31 5.66
C PRO A 62 -7.08 17.68 6.93
N PRO A 63 -7.03 16.34 7.04
CA PRO A 63 -6.43 15.67 8.18
C PRO A 63 -4.98 16.13 8.39
N ARG A 64 -4.57 16.33 9.64
CA ARG A 64 -3.28 16.94 9.99
C ARG A 64 -2.74 16.46 11.33
N CYS A 65 -1.46 16.77 11.58
CA CYS A 65 -0.87 16.69 12.91
C CYS A 65 -1.46 17.78 13.84
N GLY A 66 -1.61 17.45 15.11
CA GLY A 66 -2.11 18.31 16.19
C GLY A 66 -1.06 19.24 16.79
N VAL A 67 0.22 19.06 16.44
CA VAL A 67 1.29 19.97 16.88
C VAL A 67 1.08 21.36 16.24
N PRO A 68 1.18 22.47 17.01
CA PRO A 68 1.01 23.81 16.44
C PRO A 68 2.07 24.18 15.40
N ASP A 69 1.64 24.82 14.31
CA ASP A 69 2.53 25.43 13.33
C ASP A 69 3.21 26.68 13.95
N ILE A 70 4.53 26.84 13.78
CA ILE A 70 5.28 27.99 14.34
C ILE A 70 5.74 28.96 13.25
N PRO A 71 5.78 30.28 13.57
CA PRO A 71 5.39 30.86 14.85
C PRO A 71 3.90 31.19 14.83
N ALA A 72 3.17 30.73 15.84
CA ALA A 72 1.89 31.34 16.18
C ALA A 72 2.03 32.88 16.12
N PRO A 73 1.01 33.65 15.73
CA PRO A 73 1.11 35.10 15.66
C PRO A 73 1.51 35.63 17.04
N LEU A 74 2.80 35.90 17.22
CA LEU A 74 3.28 36.72 18.30
C LEU A 74 2.82 38.12 17.94
N ASP A 75 1.99 38.67 18.82
CA ASP A 75 1.70 40.08 18.87
C ASP A 75 2.98 40.89 18.63
N SER A 76 2.83 41.87 17.73
CA SER A 76 3.79 42.88 17.35
C SER A 76 4.76 43.27 18.46
N SER A 77 6.04 42.85 18.37
CA SER A 77 7.19 43.71 18.62
C SER A 77 8.52 42.95 18.54
N SER A 78 9.47 43.58 17.83
CA SER A 78 10.93 43.43 17.92
C SER A 78 11.63 42.27 17.16
N GLY A 79 12.49 42.69 16.21
CA GLY A 79 13.74 41.98 15.90
C GLY A 79 13.79 41.24 14.56
N ARG A 80 14.32 41.91 13.52
CA ARG A 80 14.82 41.27 12.29
C ARG A 80 15.84 40.19 12.65
N ASN A 81 15.50 38.92 12.48
CA ASN A 81 16.46 37.82 12.56
C ASN A 81 16.32 36.87 11.36
N ARG A 82 17.47 36.57 10.76
CA ARG A 82 17.70 35.69 9.62
C ARG A 82 16.86 34.40 9.73
N GLN A 83 15.90 34.19 8.82
CA GLN A 83 15.11 32.96 8.76
C GLN A 83 16.04 31.75 8.55
N LYS A 84 16.10 30.85 9.55
CA LYS A 84 16.70 29.53 9.39
C LYS A 84 15.82 28.69 8.45
N ARG A 85 16.44 27.91 7.56
CA ARG A 85 15.74 27.13 6.51
C ARG A 85 14.91 25.96 7.04
N PHE A 86 15.08 25.59 8.31
CA PHE A 86 14.31 24.57 9.04
C PHE A 86 14.01 25.10 10.45
N VAL A 87 12.79 24.87 10.94
CA VAL A 87 12.36 25.34 12.26
C VAL A 87 12.68 24.24 13.27
N LEU A 88 13.45 24.57 14.31
CA LEU A 88 13.64 23.72 15.48
C LEU A 88 12.83 24.34 16.59
N SER A 89 11.90 23.60 17.18
CA SER A 89 11.08 24.08 18.29
C SER A 89 11.25 23.25 19.56
N GLY A 90 11.90 22.08 19.47
CA GLY A 90 12.31 21.26 20.60
C GLY A 90 13.82 21.28 20.82
N GLY A 91 14.24 20.89 22.02
CA GLY A 91 15.62 20.45 22.23
C GLY A 91 15.91 19.17 21.43
N ARG A 92 17.07 18.58 21.68
CA ARG A 92 17.37 17.19 21.28
C ARG A 92 17.46 16.32 22.52
N TRP A 93 17.29 15.01 22.33
CA TRP A 93 17.71 14.04 23.33
C TRP A 93 19.22 14.17 23.59
N ASP A 94 19.61 14.10 24.86
CA ASP A 94 21.02 14.16 25.24
C ASP A 94 21.75 12.82 24.99
N LYS A 95 20.98 11.73 24.78
CA LYS A 95 21.45 10.38 24.45
C LYS A 95 20.93 9.91 23.09
N THR A 96 21.58 8.89 22.53
CA THR A 96 21.22 8.31 21.22
C THR A 96 20.60 6.91 21.28
N ASN A 97 20.66 6.24 22.42
CA ASN A 97 19.95 4.98 22.64
C ASN A 97 18.67 5.27 23.41
N LEU A 98 17.54 5.19 22.71
CA LEU A 98 16.22 5.50 23.23
C LEU A 98 15.39 4.23 23.36
N THR A 99 14.68 4.12 24.46
CA THR A 99 13.73 3.02 24.72
C THR A 99 12.32 3.50 24.49
N TYR A 100 11.45 2.66 23.93
CA TYR A 100 10.05 3.00 23.72
C TYR A 100 9.11 1.92 24.23
N LYS A 101 7.91 2.33 24.61
CA LYS A 101 6.84 1.42 25.05
C LYS A 101 5.51 1.83 24.46
N ILE A 102 4.72 0.84 24.04
CA ILE A 102 3.35 1.03 23.54
C ILE A 102 2.37 0.70 24.66
N ILE A 103 1.53 1.66 25.05
CA ILE A 103 0.57 1.53 26.15
C ILE A 103 -0.74 0.91 25.68
N ARG A 104 -1.44 1.58 24.75
CA ARG A 104 -2.66 1.06 24.11
C ARG A 104 -2.43 0.80 22.63
N PHE A 105 -3.34 0.01 22.05
CA PHE A 105 -3.30 -0.40 20.65
C PHE A 105 -4.66 -0.11 20.00
N PRO A 106 -4.71 0.34 18.74
CA PRO A 106 -5.96 0.55 18.01
C PRO A 106 -6.67 -0.79 17.76
N TRP A 107 -8.00 -0.79 17.75
CA TRP A 107 -8.79 -2.01 17.60
C TRP A 107 -8.76 -2.58 16.18
N GLN A 108 -8.50 -1.74 15.18
CA GLN A 108 -8.49 -2.08 13.76
C GLN A 108 -7.26 -2.91 13.37
N LEU A 109 -6.17 -2.84 14.16
CA LEU A 109 -4.88 -3.47 13.85
C LEU A 109 -4.42 -4.38 15.00
N SER A 110 -3.97 -5.59 14.67
CA SER A 110 -3.39 -6.49 15.67
C SER A 110 -2.15 -5.86 16.34
N LYS A 111 -1.89 -6.16 17.62
CA LYS A 111 -0.71 -5.64 18.35
C LYS A 111 0.62 -5.86 17.63
N VAL A 112 0.78 -7.00 16.94
CA VAL A 112 1.98 -7.33 16.14
C VAL A 112 2.16 -6.38 14.96
N LYS A 113 1.06 -6.03 14.25
CA LYS A 113 1.05 -5.01 13.18
C LYS A 113 1.58 -3.69 13.70
N VAL A 114 0.99 -3.21 14.78
CA VAL A 114 1.30 -1.92 15.37
C VAL A 114 2.76 -1.88 15.82
N ARG A 115 3.23 -2.87 16.59
CA ARG A 115 4.64 -2.95 17.02
C ARG A 115 5.62 -2.87 15.85
N ARG A 116 5.36 -3.66 14.80
CA ARG A 116 6.20 -3.66 13.60
C ARG A 116 6.18 -2.29 12.91
N THR A 117 5.01 -1.70 12.73
CA THR A 117 4.86 -0.40 12.06
C THR A 117 5.51 0.72 12.85
N ILE A 118 5.40 0.71 14.18
CA ILE A 118 6.10 1.63 15.07
C ILE A 118 7.62 1.46 14.95
N ALA A 119 8.12 0.22 14.99
CA ALA A 119 9.55 -0.06 14.80
C ALA A 119 10.05 0.42 13.43
N GLU A 120 9.25 0.24 12.38
CA GLU A 120 9.55 0.71 11.02
C GLU A 120 9.57 2.24 10.93
N ALA A 121 8.61 2.93 11.54
CA ALA A 121 8.58 4.39 11.63
C ALA A 121 9.79 4.96 12.39
N LEU A 122 10.22 4.32 13.49
CA LEU A 122 11.46 4.70 14.19
C LEU A 122 12.70 4.40 13.34
N LYS A 123 12.68 3.31 12.58
CA LYS A 123 13.78 2.90 11.69
C LYS A 123 14.12 3.98 10.67
N VAL A 124 13.10 4.65 10.10
CA VAL A 124 13.25 5.78 9.16
C VAL A 124 14.24 6.83 9.67
N TRP A 125 14.20 7.14 10.97
CA TRP A 125 15.09 8.13 11.59
C TRP A 125 16.45 7.54 11.96
N SER A 126 16.50 6.29 12.45
CA SER A 126 17.76 5.62 12.77
C SER A 126 18.63 5.34 11.54
N GLU A 127 18.04 5.17 10.35
CA GLU A 127 18.79 4.94 9.11
C GLU A 127 19.62 6.15 8.69
N VAL A 128 19.26 7.34 9.15
CA VAL A 128 19.93 8.61 8.78
C VAL A 128 20.59 9.31 9.97
N THR A 129 20.67 8.66 11.13
CA THR A 129 21.30 9.20 12.35
C THR A 129 22.04 8.11 13.14
N PRO A 130 22.79 8.47 14.20
CA PRO A 130 23.31 7.51 15.19
C PRO A 130 22.26 7.00 16.20
N LEU A 131 20.98 7.36 16.04
CA LEU A 131 19.93 6.98 16.99
C LEU A 131 19.63 5.47 16.90
N THR A 132 19.35 4.87 18.05
CA THR A 132 18.91 3.48 18.17
C THR A 132 17.67 3.43 19.05
N PHE A 133 16.76 2.51 18.71
CA PHE A 133 15.47 2.39 19.38
C PHE A 133 15.24 0.95 19.83
N THR A 134 14.89 0.78 21.11
CA THR A 134 14.61 -0.55 21.70
C THR A 134 13.23 -0.56 22.33
N GLU A 135 12.37 -1.50 21.92
CA GLU A 135 11.07 -1.69 22.60
C GLU A 135 11.30 -2.31 23.98
N VAL A 136 10.68 -1.73 25.01
CA VAL A 136 10.61 -2.30 26.35
C VAL A 136 9.16 -2.57 26.72
N HIS A 137 8.92 -3.65 27.48
CA HIS A 137 7.56 -4.07 27.84
C HIS A 137 7.19 -3.71 29.29
N GLU A 138 8.19 -3.57 30.16
CA GLU A 138 8.05 -3.31 31.58
C GLU A 138 9.00 -2.19 32.02
N GLY A 139 8.69 -1.55 33.16
CA GLY A 139 9.47 -0.43 33.67
C GLY A 139 9.22 0.89 32.93
N ARG A 140 10.15 1.85 33.14
CA ARG A 140 10.14 3.17 32.50
C ARG A 140 10.79 3.08 31.12
N SER A 141 10.24 3.82 30.16
CA SER A 141 10.82 4.04 28.83
C SER A 141 11.07 5.52 28.60
N ASP A 142 11.89 5.85 27.61
CA ASP A 142 12.10 7.25 27.19
C ASP A 142 10.92 7.77 26.39
N ILE A 143 10.37 6.91 25.52
CA ILE A 143 9.28 7.24 24.60
C ILE A 143 8.05 6.45 25.03
N ILE A 144 6.91 7.11 25.12
CA ILE A 144 5.61 6.50 25.44
C ILE A 144 4.70 6.70 24.24
N ILE A 145 4.22 5.60 23.67
CA ILE A 145 3.31 5.61 22.53
C ILE A 145 1.94 5.16 23.02
N ASP A 146 0.93 6.01 22.84
CA ASP A 146 -0.42 5.71 23.32
C ASP A 146 -1.49 6.03 22.27
N PHE A 147 -2.50 5.16 22.16
CA PHE A 147 -3.66 5.37 21.31
C PHE A 147 -4.83 5.72 22.21
N THR A 148 -5.33 6.95 22.08
CA THR A 148 -6.30 7.52 23.01
C THR A 148 -7.36 8.33 22.27
N ARG A 149 -8.44 8.69 22.96
CA ARG A 149 -9.61 9.36 22.37
C ARG A 149 -9.86 10.69 23.06
N TYR A 150 -10.37 11.67 22.32
CA TYR A 150 -10.87 12.95 22.82
C TYR A 150 -9.95 13.56 23.89
N TRP A 151 -10.48 13.92 25.06
CA TRP A 151 -9.67 14.36 26.20
C TRP A 151 -8.89 13.19 26.80
N HIS A 152 -7.57 13.37 26.94
CA HIS A 152 -6.68 12.31 27.41
C HIS A 152 -5.54 12.79 28.32
N GLY A 153 -5.80 13.85 29.09
CA GLY A 153 -4.94 14.25 30.21
C GLY A 153 -3.73 15.13 29.86
N ASP A 154 -3.68 15.71 28.66
CA ASP A 154 -2.55 16.52 28.19
C ASP A 154 -2.93 17.93 27.69
N ASN A 155 -4.21 18.31 27.85
CA ASN A 155 -4.80 19.56 27.37
C ASN A 155 -4.79 19.75 25.83
N LEU A 156 -4.51 18.69 25.06
CA LEU A 156 -4.60 18.67 23.60
C LEU A 156 -5.62 17.60 23.17
N PRO A 157 -6.93 17.84 23.36
CA PRO A 157 -7.92 16.82 23.05
C PRO A 157 -8.01 16.54 21.54
N PHE A 158 -8.22 15.27 21.18
CA PHE A 158 -8.56 14.87 19.81
C PHE A 158 -10.04 15.18 19.48
N ASP A 159 -10.36 15.24 18.19
CA ASP A 159 -11.67 15.62 17.65
C ASP A 159 -12.50 14.46 17.10
N GLY A 160 -11.98 13.23 17.15
CA GLY A 160 -12.62 12.05 16.59
C GLY A 160 -12.24 11.86 15.11
N PRO A 161 -13.00 11.10 14.31
CA PRO A 161 -12.56 10.73 12.96
C PRO A 161 -12.30 11.94 12.03
N GLY A 162 -11.11 11.98 11.42
CA GLY A 162 -10.61 13.06 10.60
C GLY A 162 -9.78 14.05 11.41
N GLY A 163 -9.68 15.31 10.95
CA GLY A 163 -9.14 16.38 11.78
C GLY A 163 -7.71 16.14 12.30
N ILE A 164 -7.55 15.99 13.61
CA ILE A 164 -6.27 15.77 14.28
C ILE A 164 -5.97 14.28 14.40
N LEU A 165 -4.97 13.82 13.66
CA LEU A 165 -4.62 12.39 13.60
C LEU A 165 -3.78 11.90 14.78
N ALA A 166 -2.87 12.75 15.25
CA ALA A 166 -1.90 12.45 16.28
C ALA A 166 -1.18 13.74 16.73
N HIS A 167 -0.44 13.67 17.83
CA HIS A 167 0.55 14.67 18.22
C HIS A 167 1.67 14.06 19.05
N ALA A 168 2.80 14.76 19.15
CA ALA A 168 3.95 14.36 19.94
C ALA A 168 4.54 15.52 20.75
N PHE A 169 5.17 15.16 21.86
CA PHE A 169 5.85 16.10 22.74
C PHE A 169 7.36 16.11 22.48
N PHE A 170 7.89 17.31 22.32
CA PHE A 170 9.30 17.56 21.98
C PHE A 170 10.26 17.21 23.13
N PRO A 171 11.54 16.96 22.82
CA PRO A 171 12.58 16.89 23.84
C PRO A 171 12.69 18.19 24.65
N LYS A 172 13.09 18.05 25.91
CA LYS A 172 13.25 19.11 26.93
C LYS A 172 11.93 19.79 27.32
N THR A 173 10.80 19.12 27.11
CA THR A 173 9.49 19.53 27.63
C THR A 173 9.08 18.66 28.81
N HIS A 174 8.08 19.09 29.58
CA HIS A 174 7.56 18.36 30.75
C HIS A 174 7.02 16.94 30.44
N ARG A 175 6.71 16.65 29.17
CA ARG A 175 6.18 15.38 28.66
C ARG A 175 7.04 14.84 27.53
N GLU A 176 8.34 15.15 27.56
CA GLU A 176 9.32 14.66 26.59
C GLU A 176 9.12 13.16 26.30
N GLY A 177 9.00 12.80 25.02
CA GLY A 177 8.89 11.42 24.59
C GLY A 177 7.45 10.88 24.48
N ASP A 178 6.45 11.59 24.96
CA ASP A 178 5.05 11.19 24.79
C ASP A 178 4.60 11.39 23.33
N VAL A 179 3.98 10.36 22.75
CA VAL A 179 3.38 10.38 21.40
C VAL A 179 1.99 9.78 21.46
N HIS A 180 0.99 10.57 21.09
CA HIS A 180 -0.41 10.17 21.12
C HIS A 180 -0.99 10.07 19.71
N PHE A 181 -1.72 8.99 19.45
CA PHE A 181 -2.45 8.76 18.22
C PHE A 181 -3.95 8.78 18.51
N ASP A 182 -4.75 9.44 17.66
CA ASP A 182 -6.20 9.40 17.83
C ASP A 182 -6.71 7.99 17.54
N TYR A 183 -7.26 7.35 18.56
CA TYR A 183 -7.80 6.00 18.50
C TYR A 183 -9.05 5.91 17.62
N ASP A 184 -9.75 7.04 17.37
CA ASP A 184 -10.94 7.10 16.52
C ASP A 184 -10.66 7.10 15.02
N GLU A 185 -9.40 7.28 14.62
CA GLU A 185 -8.98 7.17 13.23
C GLU A 185 -9.15 5.76 12.66
N ALA A 186 -9.49 5.68 11.37
CA ALA A 186 -9.51 4.43 10.63
C ALA A 186 -8.08 3.99 10.26
N TRP A 187 -7.31 3.54 11.25
CA TRP A 187 -5.90 3.15 11.08
C TRP A 187 -5.74 1.98 10.09
N THR A 188 -4.93 2.23 9.06
CA THR A 188 -4.54 1.27 8.02
C THR A 188 -3.02 1.23 7.89
N ILE A 189 -2.50 0.30 7.09
CA ILE A 189 -1.07 0.16 6.82
C ILE A 189 -0.88 -0.06 5.31
N GLY A 190 -0.01 0.73 4.68
CA GLY A 190 0.45 0.59 3.30
C GLY A 190 -0.60 0.93 2.25
N ASN A 191 -1.66 1.66 2.60
CA ASN A 191 -2.72 2.03 1.66
C ASN A 191 -3.42 3.33 2.05
N ASN A 192 -4.24 3.85 1.14
CA ASN A 192 -4.98 5.11 1.29
C ASN A 192 -6.49 4.92 1.53
N ILE A 193 -6.92 3.74 1.99
CA ILE A 193 -8.33 3.47 2.31
C ILE A 193 -8.72 4.13 3.64
N GLY A 194 -7.75 4.29 4.54
CA GLY A 194 -7.89 5.06 5.78
C GLY A 194 -6.62 5.86 6.06
N THR A 195 -6.33 6.07 7.34
CA THR A 195 -5.16 6.81 7.81
C THR A 195 -3.99 5.85 7.99
N ASP A 196 -2.90 6.06 7.25
CA ASP A 196 -1.75 5.15 7.25
C ASP A 196 -0.88 5.36 8.50
N LEU A 197 -0.86 4.36 9.39
CA LEU A 197 -0.16 4.45 10.68
C LEU A 197 1.34 4.67 10.51
N LEU A 198 1.96 4.09 9.47
CA LEU A 198 3.40 4.24 9.23
C LEU A 198 3.78 5.71 9.01
N GLN A 199 3.02 6.41 8.16
CA GLN A 199 3.28 7.80 7.84
C GLN A 199 3.04 8.75 9.00
N VAL A 200 1.91 8.59 9.69
CA VAL A 200 1.61 9.44 10.86
C VAL A 200 2.65 9.18 11.95
N ALA A 201 2.98 7.92 12.26
CA ALA A 201 3.97 7.61 13.28
C ALA A 201 5.36 8.16 12.94
N ALA A 202 5.80 8.02 11.68
CA ALA A 202 7.10 8.54 11.27
C ALA A 202 7.15 10.08 11.39
N HIS A 203 6.06 10.78 11.05
CA HIS A 203 5.91 12.22 11.25
C HIS A 203 6.01 12.59 12.74
N GLU A 204 5.18 11.99 13.59
CA GLU A 204 5.19 12.28 15.03
C GLU A 204 6.53 11.96 15.70
N PHE A 205 7.24 10.93 15.22
CA PHE A 205 8.58 10.65 15.71
C PHE A 205 9.60 11.71 15.33
N GLY A 206 9.41 12.44 14.24
CA GLY A 206 10.22 13.62 13.95
C GLY A 206 10.07 14.69 15.03
N HIS A 207 8.84 14.95 15.48
CA HIS A 207 8.55 15.87 16.59
C HIS A 207 9.13 15.39 17.92
N MET A 208 8.90 14.12 18.26
CA MET A 208 9.49 13.49 19.44
C MET A 208 11.01 13.54 19.44
N LEU A 209 11.65 13.58 18.26
CA LEU A 209 13.09 13.75 18.11
C LEU A 209 13.54 15.23 18.03
N GLY A 210 12.63 16.20 17.99
CA GLY A 210 12.95 17.64 18.07
C GLY A 210 12.72 18.44 16.78
N LEU A 211 12.26 17.82 15.70
CA LEU A 211 11.93 18.52 14.45
C LEU A 211 10.60 19.23 14.54
N GLN A 212 10.49 20.45 14.01
CA GLN A 212 9.20 21.12 13.86
C GLN A 212 8.61 20.90 12.46
N HIS A 213 7.33 21.25 12.30
CA HIS A 213 6.67 21.27 11.00
C HIS A 213 7.49 21.99 9.93
N SER A 214 7.61 21.35 8.77
CA SER A 214 8.20 21.91 7.55
C SER A 214 7.12 22.58 6.71
N SER A 215 7.43 23.75 6.16
CA SER A 215 6.57 24.41 5.15
C SER A 215 6.67 23.76 3.76
N ILE A 216 7.58 22.81 3.58
CA ILE A 216 7.74 22.07 2.33
C ILE A 216 6.65 21.01 2.25
N SER A 217 5.69 21.18 1.35
CA SER A 217 4.55 20.26 1.14
C SER A 217 4.93 18.81 0.80
N LYS A 218 6.20 18.54 0.53
CA LYS A 218 6.73 17.21 0.24
C LYS A 218 7.63 16.62 1.34
N SER A 219 7.86 17.35 2.42
CA SER A 219 8.56 16.85 3.61
C SER A 219 7.63 15.92 4.40
N LEU A 220 8.22 14.91 5.05
CA LEU A 220 7.50 14.05 5.99
C LEU A 220 6.94 14.91 7.13
N MET A 221 7.69 15.91 7.59
CA MET A 221 7.30 16.87 8.62
C MET A 221 6.32 17.95 8.14
N SER A 222 5.67 17.82 6.96
CA SER A 222 4.60 18.74 6.57
C SER A 222 3.35 18.52 7.44
N PRO A 223 2.67 19.57 7.93
CA PRO A 223 1.59 19.44 8.93
C PRO A 223 0.37 18.67 8.43
N PHE A 224 0.09 18.70 7.13
CA PHE A 224 -1.10 18.07 6.55
C PHE A 224 -0.79 16.66 6.05
N TYR A 225 -1.63 15.71 6.44
CA TYR A 225 -1.50 14.33 6.04
C TYR A 225 -1.62 14.19 4.51
N THR A 226 -0.61 13.56 3.92
CA THR A 226 -0.61 13.21 2.51
C THR A 226 -0.07 11.80 2.38
N PHE A 227 -0.90 10.86 1.93
CA PHE A 227 -0.46 9.50 1.71
C PHE A 227 0.63 9.43 0.63
N ARG A 228 1.79 8.89 1.02
CA ARG A 228 2.98 8.66 0.19
C ARG A 228 3.53 7.29 0.46
N TYR A 229 3.63 6.52 -0.62
CA TYR A 229 4.21 5.20 -0.58
C TYR A 229 5.13 5.00 -1.79
N PRO A 230 6.41 4.62 -1.59
CA PRO A 230 7.05 4.37 -0.30
C PRO A 230 7.23 5.65 0.54
N LEU A 231 7.28 5.50 1.86
CA LEU A 231 7.66 6.59 2.76
C LEU A 231 9.10 6.98 2.49
N SER A 232 9.38 8.29 2.35
CA SER A 232 10.72 8.80 2.11
C SER A 232 10.94 10.11 2.85
N LEU A 233 12.10 10.25 3.52
CA LEU A 233 12.54 11.53 4.07
C LEU A 233 12.99 12.47 2.97
N SER A 234 12.47 13.69 2.96
CA SER A 234 12.97 14.77 2.12
C SER A 234 14.36 15.22 2.57
N ALA A 235 15.04 16.01 1.73
CA ALA A 235 16.33 16.59 2.10
C ALA A 235 16.22 17.49 3.35
N ASP A 236 15.07 18.17 3.52
CA ASP A 236 14.80 19.02 4.69
C ASP A 236 14.71 18.19 5.98
N ASP A 237 13.98 17.07 5.93
CA ASP A 237 13.85 16.14 7.06
C ASP A 237 15.23 15.58 7.47
N LYS A 238 16.02 15.14 6.47
CA LYS A 238 17.37 14.60 6.68
C LYS A 238 18.33 15.65 7.27
N HIS A 239 18.34 16.85 6.71
CA HIS A 239 19.20 17.92 7.22
C HIS A 239 18.80 18.35 8.62
N GLY A 240 17.49 18.45 8.91
CA GLY A 240 17.00 18.79 10.24
C GLY A 240 17.41 17.75 11.28
N ILE A 241 17.19 16.46 11.00
CA ILE A 241 17.50 15.42 11.99
C ILE A 241 19.02 15.23 12.18
N GLN A 242 19.79 15.34 11.11
CA GLN A 242 21.25 15.24 11.18
C GLN A 242 21.89 16.47 11.81
N PHE A 243 21.25 17.64 11.74
CA PHE A 243 21.67 18.81 12.50
C PHE A 243 21.55 18.56 14.01
N LEU A 244 20.54 17.80 14.45
CA LEU A 244 20.34 17.47 15.86
C LEU A 244 21.24 16.32 16.36
N TYR A 245 21.39 15.26 15.56
CA TYR A 245 22.01 14.00 16.03
C TYR A 245 23.28 13.59 15.26
N GLY A 246 23.63 14.27 14.18
CA GLY A 246 24.68 13.88 13.25
C GLY A 246 24.24 12.82 12.24
N ALA A 247 25.13 12.51 11.29
CA ALA A 247 24.94 11.44 10.31
C ALA A 247 25.31 10.06 10.90
N PRO A 248 24.86 8.93 10.30
CA PRO A 248 25.21 7.58 10.77
C PRO A 248 26.73 7.39 10.79
N ARG A 249 27.26 6.77 11.85
CA ARG A 249 28.68 6.40 11.88
C ARG A 249 28.92 5.17 11.00
N PRO A 250 29.96 5.14 10.15
CA PRO A 250 30.38 3.90 9.50
C PRO A 250 30.79 2.88 10.57
N PRO A 251 30.47 1.58 10.41
CA PRO A 251 30.84 0.58 11.39
C PRO A 251 32.36 0.53 11.53
N THR A 252 32.86 0.82 12.72
CA THR A 252 34.27 0.65 13.08
C THR A 252 34.53 -0.84 13.31
N PRO A 253 35.57 -1.45 12.71
CA PRO A 253 35.90 -2.85 12.96
C PRO A 253 36.45 -2.98 14.39
N SER A 254 35.65 -3.55 15.30
CA SER A 254 36.12 -3.96 16.63
C SER A 254 36.41 -5.47 16.63
N PRO A 255 37.46 -5.92 17.34
CA PRO A 255 37.89 -7.31 17.36
C PRO A 255 36.92 -8.18 18.16
N THR A 256 36.35 -9.20 17.52
CA THR A 256 35.46 -10.18 18.15
C THR A 256 36.25 -11.25 18.91
N PRO A 257 35.84 -11.65 20.13
CA PRO A 257 36.25 -12.93 20.71
C PRO A 257 35.52 -14.08 19.98
N ARG A 258 36.26 -15.14 19.68
CA ARG A 258 35.77 -16.38 19.05
C ARG A 258 34.59 -16.97 19.82
N VAL A 259 33.49 -17.20 19.10
CA VAL A 259 32.55 -18.29 19.40
C VAL A 259 32.46 -19.13 18.13
N GLU A 260 32.86 -20.38 18.26
CA GLU A 260 32.79 -21.40 17.22
C GLU A 260 31.33 -21.80 16.98
N VAL A 261 30.81 -21.51 15.80
CA VAL A 261 29.69 -22.25 15.21
C VAL A 261 30.07 -22.56 13.77
N ASN A 262 30.12 -23.86 13.47
CA ASN A 262 30.47 -24.42 12.17
C ASN A 262 29.51 -23.90 11.08
N GLN A 263 30.11 -23.27 10.06
CA GLN A 263 29.52 -22.97 8.75
C GLN A 263 29.28 -24.29 7.99
N VAL A 264 28.39 -24.42 6.99
CA VAL A 264 28.43 -23.85 5.63
C VAL A 264 27.02 -24.12 5.04
N GLU A 265 26.32 -23.16 4.43
CA GLU A 265 26.36 -22.92 2.98
C GLU A 265 26.18 -21.43 2.61
N ASN A 266 27.29 -20.85 2.14
CA ASN A 266 27.46 -19.89 1.05
C ASN A 266 26.55 -18.64 0.96
N GLU A 267 26.95 -17.58 1.66
CA GLU A 267 26.83 -16.21 1.12
C GLU A 267 28.06 -15.94 0.24
N SER A 268 27.86 -15.94 -1.09
CA SER A 268 28.83 -15.40 -2.03
C SER A 268 28.87 -13.88 -1.92
N ASN A 269 30.08 -13.31 -1.90
CA ASN A 269 30.39 -11.90 -2.07
C ASN A 269 29.93 -11.37 -3.44
N GLU A 270 28.63 -11.25 -3.67
CA GLU A 270 28.07 -10.47 -4.77
C GLU A 270 27.71 -9.08 -4.28
N ILE A 271 28.30 -8.08 -4.93
CA ILE A 271 27.87 -6.68 -4.92
C ILE A 271 26.34 -6.69 -5.13
N PRO A 272 25.52 -6.03 -4.28
CA PRO A 272 24.07 -5.97 -4.52
C PRO A 272 23.84 -5.51 -5.95
N ALA A 273 23.21 -6.36 -6.76
CA ALA A 273 23.00 -6.10 -8.17
C ALA A 273 22.42 -4.70 -8.34
N ALA A 274 23.01 -3.89 -9.22
CA ALA A 274 22.46 -2.58 -9.58
C ALA A 274 20.97 -2.73 -9.89
N GLU A 275 20.14 -1.76 -9.47
CA GLU A 275 18.70 -1.80 -9.71
C GLU A 275 18.42 -2.16 -11.18
N PRO A 276 17.57 -3.17 -11.45
CA PRO A 276 17.37 -3.64 -12.80
C PRO A 276 16.74 -2.53 -13.67
N ASP A 277 17.19 -2.44 -14.92
CA ASP A 277 16.69 -1.44 -15.89
C ASP A 277 15.50 -2.04 -16.67
N ALA A 278 14.29 -1.51 -16.45
CA ALA A 278 13.06 -1.95 -17.12
C ALA A 278 13.16 -1.93 -18.65
N CYS A 279 13.99 -1.04 -19.21
CA CYS A 279 14.19 -0.95 -20.65
C CYS A 279 15.09 -2.04 -21.21
N LYS A 280 15.87 -2.73 -20.37
CA LYS A 280 16.90 -3.71 -20.80
C LYS A 280 16.67 -5.12 -20.28
N THR A 281 15.89 -5.28 -19.23
CA THR A 281 15.65 -6.57 -18.56
C THR A 281 14.50 -7.38 -19.18
N ASN A 282 14.45 -8.68 -18.85
CA ASN A 282 13.24 -9.49 -18.84
C ASN A 282 12.61 -9.50 -17.44
N PHE A 283 11.52 -10.25 -17.25
CA PHE A 283 10.80 -10.32 -15.99
C PHE A 283 10.63 -11.77 -15.56
N ASP A 284 10.78 -12.01 -14.25
CA ASP A 284 10.68 -13.34 -13.65
C ASP A 284 9.22 -13.74 -13.43
N ALA A 285 8.35 -12.75 -13.17
CA ALA A 285 6.90 -12.91 -13.12
C ALA A 285 6.20 -11.60 -13.48
N VAL A 286 4.94 -11.69 -13.91
CA VAL A 286 4.05 -10.54 -14.13
C VAL A 286 2.67 -10.92 -13.64
N SER A 287 2.03 -10.08 -12.84
CA SER A 287 0.70 -10.36 -12.30
C SER A 287 -0.12 -9.10 -12.14
N THR A 288 -1.42 -9.21 -12.41
CA THR A 288 -2.41 -8.21 -11.98
C THR A 288 -2.75 -8.48 -10.51
N ILE A 289 -2.58 -7.48 -9.66
CA ILE A 289 -2.85 -7.53 -8.21
C ILE A 289 -3.61 -6.27 -7.83
N ARG A 290 -4.80 -6.43 -7.25
CA ARG A 290 -5.72 -5.36 -6.83
C ARG A 290 -6.01 -4.37 -7.96
N GLY A 291 -6.15 -4.88 -9.18
CA GLY A 291 -6.44 -4.08 -10.39
C GLY A 291 -5.23 -3.35 -10.97
N GLU A 292 -4.02 -3.61 -10.48
CA GLU A 292 -2.80 -2.98 -10.99
C GLU A 292 -1.80 -4.03 -11.45
N LEU A 293 -0.95 -3.64 -12.40
CA LEU A 293 -0.02 -4.57 -13.02
C LEU A 293 1.35 -4.48 -12.34
N PHE A 294 1.88 -5.62 -11.91
CA PHE A 294 3.19 -5.73 -11.29
C PHE A 294 4.12 -6.60 -12.13
N PHE A 295 5.29 -6.07 -12.45
CA PHE A 295 6.39 -6.80 -13.11
C PHE A 295 7.46 -7.10 -12.07
N PHE A 296 7.90 -8.34 -11.95
CA PHE A 296 8.88 -8.80 -10.95
C PHE A 296 10.22 -9.10 -11.62
N LYS A 297 11.33 -8.66 -11.01
CA LYS A 297 12.68 -9.02 -11.42
C LYS A 297 13.66 -8.96 -10.26
N SER A 298 14.37 -10.04 -9.97
CA SER A 298 15.50 -10.05 -9.02
C SER A 298 15.16 -9.40 -7.67
N GLY A 299 13.93 -9.65 -7.18
CA GLY A 299 13.41 -9.06 -5.93
C GLY A 299 12.93 -7.63 -5.99
N TYR A 300 13.02 -7.01 -7.15
CA TYR A 300 12.36 -5.74 -7.43
C TYR A 300 11.02 -5.96 -8.13
N VAL A 301 10.14 -4.98 -7.99
CA VAL A 301 8.92 -4.85 -8.76
C VAL A 301 8.79 -3.49 -9.39
N TRP A 302 8.09 -3.43 -10.52
CA TRP A 302 7.49 -2.22 -11.05
C TRP A 302 5.98 -2.30 -10.95
N ARG A 303 5.36 -1.19 -10.59
CA ARG A 303 3.90 -1.07 -10.45
C ARG A 303 3.36 -0.14 -11.52
N LEU A 304 2.40 -0.63 -12.31
CA LEU A 304 1.70 0.14 -13.33
C LEU A 304 0.22 0.25 -12.95
N ARG A 305 -0.29 1.48 -12.92
CA ARG A 305 -1.72 1.79 -12.70
C ARG A 305 -2.26 2.45 -13.96
N GLY A 306 -3.32 1.89 -14.55
CA GLY A 306 -3.89 2.39 -15.81
C GLY A 306 -2.86 2.51 -16.94
N GLY A 307 -1.97 1.52 -17.05
CA GLY A 307 -0.89 1.49 -18.06
C GLY A 307 0.27 2.46 -17.81
N LYS A 308 0.31 3.17 -16.67
CA LYS A 308 1.39 4.13 -16.36
C LYS A 308 2.26 3.64 -15.22
N LEU A 309 3.58 3.67 -15.41
CA LEU A 309 4.55 3.40 -14.36
C LEU A 309 4.39 4.39 -13.20
N GLN A 310 4.31 3.86 -11.98
CA GLN A 310 4.20 4.67 -10.77
C GLN A 310 5.56 5.17 -10.29
N ASN A 311 5.59 6.36 -9.69
CA ASN A 311 6.81 6.92 -9.12
C ASN A 311 7.34 6.07 -7.96
N GLY A 312 8.66 6.02 -7.80
CA GLY A 312 9.33 5.26 -6.74
C GLY A 312 9.52 3.78 -7.04
N TYR A 313 9.37 3.38 -8.30
CA TYR A 313 9.65 2.03 -8.79
C TYR A 313 10.81 2.05 -9.82
N PRO A 314 11.69 1.03 -9.85
CA PRO A 314 11.56 -0.25 -9.15
C PRO A 314 11.68 -0.15 -7.62
N ALA A 315 10.99 -1.03 -6.91
CA ALA A 315 11.03 -1.14 -5.46
C ALA A 315 11.10 -2.61 -5.04
N LEU A 316 11.67 -2.92 -3.88
CA LEU A 316 11.73 -4.32 -3.41
C LEU A 316 10.32 -4.93 -3.25
N ALA A 317 10.13 -6.13 -3.78
CA ALA A 317 8.88 -6.89 -3.71
C ALA A 317 8.47 -7.16 -2.24
N SER A 318 9.45 -7.40 -1.37
CA SER A 318 9.27 -7.61 0.07
C SER A 318 8.68 -6.40 0.80
N ARG A 319 8.70 -5.19 0.21
CA ARG A 319 7.97 -4.02 0.72
C ARG A 319 6.46 -4.17 0.57
N HIS A 320 6.01 -4.79 -0.52
CA HIS A 320 4.59 -5.02 -0.80
C HIS A 320 4.06 -6.29 -0.13
N TRP A 321 4.86 -7.35 -0.18
CA TRP A 321 4.47 -8.67 0.30
C TRP A 321 5.57 -9.21 1.20
N ARG A 322 5.50 -8.93 2.50
CA ARG A 322 6.53 -9.44 3.42
C ARG A 322 6.51 -10.97 3.46
N GLY A 323 7.67 -11.60 3.55
CA GLY A 323 7.80 -13.04 3.76
C GLY A 323 7.62 -13.89 2.49
N ILE A 324 7.50 -13.25 1.33
CA ILE A 324 7.73 -13.92 0.04
C ILE A 324 9.25 -14.06 -0.18
N PRO A 325 9.70 -15.04 -0.97
CA PRO A 325 11.10 -15.15 -1.37
C PRO A 325 11.57 -13.92 -2.15
N ASP A 326 12.88 -13.68 -2.14
CA ASP A 326 13.48 -12.55 -2.86
C ASP A 326 13.27 -12.65 -4.36
N THR A 327 13.07 -13.84 -4.93
CA THR A 327 12.67 -13.99 -6.34
C THR A 327 11.42 -14.85 -6.44
N VAL A 328 10.62 -14.62 -7.47
CA VAL A 328 9.38 -15.35 -7.72
C VAL A 328 9.32 -15.75 -9.19
N ASP A 329 8.86 -16.97 -9.45
CA ASP A 329 8.70 -17.53 -10.78
C ASP A 329 7.30 -17.28 -11.35
N ALA A 330 6.30 -17.13 -10.48
CA ALA A 330 4.93 -16.85 -10.88
C ALA A 330 4.17 -16.22 -9.72
N ALA A 331 3.17 -15.40 -10.04
CA ALA A 331 2.24 -14.87 -9.04
C ALA A 331 0.83 -14.70 -9.63
N PHE A 332 -0.20 -14.81 -8.80
CA PHE A 332 -1.56 -14.45 -9.17
C PHE A 332 -2.39 -14.05 -7.93
N GLU A 333 -3.45 -13.25 -8.13
CA GLU A 333 -4.45 -12.95 -7.10
C GLU A 333 -5.71 -13.81 -7.32
N ASP A 334 -6.18 -14.50 -6.27
CA ASP A 334 -7.42 -15.27 -6.31
C ASP A 334 -8.69 -14.41 -6.15
N SER A 335 -9.86 -15.02 -6.30
CA SER A 335 -11.16 -14.33 -6.24
C SER A 335 -11.47 -13.69 -4.89
N VAL A 336 -10.81 -14.13 -3.82
CA VAL A 336 -11.00 -13.64 -2.45
C VAL A 336 -9.95 -12.57 -2.09
N GLY A 337 -8.96 -12.34 -2.97
CA GLY A 337 -7.91 -11.34 -2.81
C GLY A 337 -6.64 -11.87 -2.15
N ASN A 338 -6.48 -13.19 -2.01
CA ASN A 338 -5.18 -13.74 -1.61
C ASN A 338 -4.24 -13.75 -2.82
N ILE A 339 -2.98 -13.45 -2.57
CA ILE A 339 -1.94 -13.38 -3.59
C ILE A 339 -1.04 -14.58 -3.40
N TRP A 340 -0.94 -15.39 -4.44
CA TRP A 340 -0.14 -16.61 -4.47
C TRP A 340 1.18 -16.32 -5.16
N PHE A 341 2.29 -16.70 -4.55
CA PHE A 341 3.63 -16.58 -5.10
C PHE A 341 4.27 -17.95 -5.21
N PHE A 342 4.93 -18.24 -6.32
CA PHE A 342 5.65 -19.48 -6.58
C PHE A 342 7.13 -19.20 -6.72
N TYR A 343 7.97 -20.05 -6.14
CA TYR A 343 9.41 -20.02 -6.35
C TYR A 343 9.98 -21.42 -6.16
N GLY A 344 10.70 -21.91 -7.16
CA GLY A 344 11.18 -23.28 -7.21
C GLY A 344 10.04 -24.27 -6.95
N SER A 345 10.27 -25.25 -6.08
CA SER A 345 9.29 -26.29 -5.76
C SER A 345 8.27 -25.88 -4.69
N GLN A 346 8.19 -24.59 -4.36
CA GLN A 346 7.44 -24.06 -3.23
C GLN A 346 6.47 -22.95 -3.65
N PHE A 347 5.48 -22.69 -2.81
CA PHE A 347 4.58 -21.57 -2.93
C PHE A 347 4.26 -20.92 -1.59
N TRP A 348 3.84 -19.66 -1.65
CA TRP A 348 3.43 -18.83 -0.53
C TRP A 348 2.06 -18.21 -0.82
N VAL A 349 1.27 -17.98 0.22
CA VAL A 349 -0.04 -17.31 0.12
C VAL A 349 -0.08 -16.10 1.02
N PHE A 350 -0.29 -14.93 0.42
CA PHE A 350 -0.41 -13.65 1.09
C PHE A 350 -1.89 -13.23 1.11
N ASP A 351 -2.56 -13.36 2.25
CA ASP A 351 -3.99 -13.10 2.43
C ASP A 351 -4.33 -11.60 2.64
N GLY A 352 -3.39 -10.71 2.33
CA GLY A 352 -3.51 -9.29 2.66
C GLY A 352 -3.16 -8.94 4.11
N LYS A 353 -2.82 -9.91 4.98
CA LYS A 353 -2.41 -9.66 6.37
C LYS A 353 -0.90 -9.82 6.54
N LEU A 354 -0.16 -8.70 6.52
CA LEU A 354 1.24 -8.51 6.96
C LEU A 354 2.38 -9.39 6.41
N GLN A 355 2.19 -10.69 6.23
CA GLN A 355 3.22 -11.67 5.90
C GLN A 355 2.61 -12.88 5.19
N ALA A 356 3.32 -13.38 4.18
CA ALA A 356 2.90 -14.56 3.46
C ALA A 356 3.00 -15.83 4.34
N SER A 357 2.02 -16.72 4.21
CA SER A 357 2.07 -18.08 4.73
C SER A 357 2.86 -18.98 3.78
N GLY A 358 3.62 -19.93 4.31
CA GLY A 358 4.50 -20.83 3.55
C GLY A 358 5.94 -20.84 4.12
N PRO A 359 6.92 -21.43 3.39
CA PRO A 359 6.74 -22.13 2.12
C PRO A 359 5.91 -23.41 2.25
N PHE A 360 5.04 -23.66 1.29
CA PHE A 360 4.35 -24.94 1.09
C PHE A 360 4.87 -25.61 -0.18
N PRO A 361 5.02 -26.95 -0.22
CA PRO A 361 5.48 -27.63 -1.41
C PRO A 361 4.39 -27.68 -2.50
N ILE A 362 4.76 -27.53 -3.76
CA ILE A 362 3.81 -27.60 -4.90
C ILE A 362 3.11 -28.97 -4.99
N THR A 363 3.69 -30.02 -4.43
CA THR A 363 3.04 -31.34 -4.30
C THR A 363 1.73 -31.27 -3.51
N ASP A 364 1.58 -30.31 -2.59
CA ASP A 364 0.37 -30.13 -1.78
C ASP A 364 -0.82 -29.67 -2.64
N ILE A 365 -0.57 -28.95 -3.74
CA ILE A 365 -1.62 -28.58 -4.68
C ILE A 365 -1.91 -29.66 -5.73
N GLY A 366 -1.22 -30.81 -5.65
CA GLY A 366 -1.47 -31.99 -6.50
C GLY A 366 -0.71 -32.00 -7.82
N ILE A 367 0.40 -31.26 -7.91
CA ILE A 367 1.27 -31.20 -9.10
C ILE A 367 2.65 -31.78 -8.73
N SER A 368 3.17 -32.69 -9.55
CA SER A 368 4.48 -33.32 -9.34
C SER A 368 5.56 -32.69 -10.23
N VAL A 369 5.68 -31.36 -10.15
CA VAL A 369 6.70 -30.59 -10.88
C VAL A 369 7.48 -29.70 -9.94
N THR A 370 8.68 -29.28 -10.34
CA THR A 370 9.63 -28.56 -9.47
C THR A 370 9.51 -27.03 -9.48
N GLN A 371 8.64 -26.43 -10.29
CA GLN A 371 8.60 -24.99 -10.64
C GLN A 371 7.36 -24.70 -11.50
N ILE A 372 6.64 -23.64 -11.18
CA ILE A 372 5.60 -23.04 -12.02
C ILE A 372 6.18 -21.78 -12.65
N GLN A 373 6.19 -21.69 -13.98
CA GLN A 373 6.80 -20.58 -14.72
C GLN A 373 5.85 -19.42 -15.00
N ALA A 374 4.55 -19.68 -14.98
CA ALA A 374 3.56 -18.61 -15.10
C ALA A 374 2.28 -19.06 -14.42
N ALA A 375 1.57 -18.12 -13.81
CA ALA A 375 0.28 -18.36 -13.20
C ALA A 375 -0.60 -17.13 -13.40
N PHE A 376 -1.88 -17.34 -13.71
CA PHE A 376 -2.83 -16.23 -13.77
C PHE A 376 -4.27 -16.71 -13.66
N VAL A 377 -5.14 -15.76 -13.32
CA VAL A 377 -6.59 -15.95 -13.37
C VAL A 377 -7.10 -15.40 -14.69
N TRP A 378 -7.86 -16.22 -15.41
CA TRP A 378 -8.42 -15.86 -16.72
C TRP A 378 -9.89 -16.25 -16.85
N GLY A 379 -10.66 -15.35 -17.46
CA GLY A 379 -12.08 -15.51 -17.76
C GLY A 379 -12.89 -14.27 -17.42
N THR A 380 -14.18 -14.33 -17.75
CA THR A 380 -15.14 -13.30 -17.33
C THR A 380 -15.41 -13.40 -15.82
N GLU A 381 -15.92 -12.35 -15.19
CA GLU A 381 -16.17 -12.32 -13.74
C GLU A 381 -16.96 -13.54 -13.22
N LYS A 382 -17.87 -14.07 -14.03
CA LYS A 382 -18.70 -15.23 -13.67
C LYS A 382 -17.99 -16.58 -13.84
N ASN A 383 -16.90 -16.65 -14.60
CA ASN A 383 -16.24 -17.88 -15.01
C ASN A 383 -14.70 -17.80 -14.91
N LYS A 384 -14.18 -17.02 -13.95
CA LYS A 384 -12.74 -16.91 -13.71
C LYS A 384 -12.17 -18.27 -13.29
N LYS A 385 -11.06 -18.66 -13.91
CA LYS A 385 -10.33 -19.89 -13.61
C LYS A 385 -8.85 -19.58 -13.47
N THR A 386 -8.17 -20.30 -12.58
CA THR A 386 -6.74 -20.14 -12.36
C THR A 386 -5.98 -21.17 -13.18
N TYR A 387 -4.94 -20.73 -13.87
CA TYR A 387 -4.10 -21.56 -14.73
C TYR A 387 -2.66 -21.47 -14.25
N LEU A 388 -2.00 -22.62 -14.10
CA LEU A 388 -0.59 -22.75 -13.74
C LEU A 388 0.16 -23.38 -14.90
N PHE A 389 1.28 -22.81 -15.34
CA PHE A 389 2.02 -23.23 -16.52
C PHE A 389 3.43 -23.67 -16.18
N ARG A 390 3.92 -24.67 -16.92
CA ARG A 390 5.31 -25.09 -16.92
C ARG A 390 5.66 -25.70 -18.27
N GLY A 391 6.67 -25.14 -18.92
CA GLY A 391 7.17 -25.62 -20.21
C GLY A 391 6.06 -25.64 -21.27
N GLY A 392 5.74 -26.84 -21.77
CA GLY A 392 4.67 -27.03 -22.76
C GLY A 392 3.31 -27.38 -22.17
N GLU A 393 3.14 -27.26 -20.85
CA GLU A 393 2.03 -27.83 -20.10
C GLU A 393 1.36 -26.81 -19.17
N TYR A 394 0.09 -27.06 -18.84
CA TYR A 394 -0.66 -26.28 -17.87
C TYR A 394 -1.65 -27.12 -17.06
N TRP A 395 -2.01 -26.62 -15.89
CA TRP A 395 -3.04 -27.17 -15.01
C TRP A 395 -4.09 -26.11 -14.69
N ARG A 396 -5.31 -26.56 -14.44
CA ARG A 396 -6.37 -25.72 -13.85
C ARG A 396 -6.35 -25.90 -12.34
N PHE A 397 -6.28 -24.78 -11.64
CA PHE A 397 -6.13 -24.73 -10.18
C PHE A 397 -7.37 -24.11 -9.54
N ASN A 398 -7.82 -24.70 -8.43
CA ASN A 398 -8.88 -24.15 -7.60
C ASN A 398 -8.25 -23.65 -6.28
N PRO A 399 -8.16 -22.31 -6.09
CA PRO A 399 -7.58 -21.72 -4.87
C PRO A 399 -8.36 -22.02 -3.58
N GLU A 400 -9.69 -22.16 -3.65
CA GLU A 400 -10.54 -22.43 -2.48
C GLU A 400 -10.27 -23.82 -1.90
N THR A 401 -10.17 -24.82 -2.78
CA THR A 401 -9.84 -26.22 -2.38
C THR A 401 -8.35 -26.48 -2.29
N ARG A 402 -7.51 -25.51 -2.71
CA ARG A 402 -6.05 -25.62 -2.83
C ARG A 402 -5.59 -26.87 -3.59
N ARG A 403 -6.28 -27.22 -4.68
CA ARG A 403 -5.96 -28.40 -5.50
C ARG A 403 -6.12 -28.09 -6.98
N VAL A 404 -5.33 -28.77 -7.80
CA VAL A 404 -5.61 -28.85 -9.24
C VAL A 404 -6.85 -29.68 -9.51
N GLU A 405 -7.63 -29.27 -10.52
CA GLU A 405 -8.84 -29.99 -10.94
C GLU A 405 -8.50 -31.38 -11.51
N SER A 406 -7.31 -31.55 -12.08
CA SER A 406 -6.79 -32.80 -12.62
C SER A 406 -5.30 -32.89 -12.36
N ARG A 407 -4.81 -34.07 -11.95
CA ARG A 407 -3.37 -34.35 -11.81
C ARG A 407 -2.66 -34.40 -13.17
N HIS A 408 -3.37 -34.76 -14.23
CA HIS A 408 -2.85 -34.76 -15.59
C HIS A 408 -2.79 -33.33 -16.13
N SER A 409 -1.64 -32.97 -16.69
CA SER A 409 -1.41 -31.73 -17.40
C SER A 409 -2.21 -31.66 -18.70
N ARG A 410 -2.51 -30.44 -19.13
CA ARG A 410 -2.99 -30.13 -20.47
C ARG A 410 -1.88 -29.47 -21.28
N ARG A 411 -1.97 -29.50 -22.61
CA ARG A 411 -0.93 -28.97 -23.49
C ARG A 411 -1.17 -27.50 -23.76
N ILE A 412 -0.11 -26.69 -23.70
CA ILE A 412 -0.18 -25.24 -24.00
C ILE A 412 -0.69 -24.94 -25.42
N GLY A 413 -0.69 -25.93 -26.33
CA GLY A 413 -1.29 -25.81 -27.66
C GLY A 413 -2.79 -25.47 -27.67
N ASP A 414 -3.51 -25.69 -26.55
CA ASP A 414 -4.89 -25.21 -26.37
C ASP A 414 -4.95 -23.66 -26.44
N TRP A 415 -3.87 -22.99 -26.04
CA TRP A 415 -3.66 -21.55 -26.14
C TRP A 415 -3.01 -21.22 -27.49
N ARG A 416 -3.81 -21.29 -28.55
CA ARG A 416 -3.32 -21.19 -29.94
C ARG A 416 -2.46 -19.94 -30.17
N GLY A 417 -1.23 -20.17 -30.63
CA GLY A 417 -0.25 -19.12 -30.92
C GLY A 417 0.63 -18.70 -29.74
N VAL A 418 0.34 -19.16 -28.51
CA VAL A 418 1.20 -18.90 -27.34
C VAL A 418 2.44 -19.79 -27.42
N PRO A 419 3.66 -19.24 -27.25
CA PRO A 419 4.88 -20.04 -27.26
C PRO A 419 4.96 -20.96 -26.05
N LYS A 420 5.69 -22.08 -26.17
CA LYS A 420 6.03 -22.93 -25.02
C LYS A 420 7.05 -22.23 -24.11
N GLY A 421 6.99 -22.50 -22.81
CA GLY A 421 7.92 -21.95 -21.81
C GLY A 421 7.79 -20.44 -21.71
N ILE A 422 6.59 -20.00 -21.35
CA ILE A 422 6.29 -18.60 -20.99
C ILE A 422 6.84 -18.31 -19.59
N ASP A 423 7.24 -17.05 -19.38
CA ASP A 423 7.81 -16.57 -18.11
C ASP A 423 6.76 -15.86 -17.25
N ALA A 424 5.64 -15.42 -17.83
CA ALA A 424 4.51 -14.88 -17.07
C ALA A 424 3.23 -14.88 -17.90
N ALA A 425 2.09 -14.71 -17.21
CA ALA A 425 0.82 -14.43 -17.84
C ALA A 425 -0.02 -13.51 -16.96
N PHE A 426 -0.87 -12.67 -17.55
CA PHE A 426 -1.84 -11.86 -16.82
C PHE A 426 -3.05 -11.52 -17.69
N GLN A 427 -4.13 -11.04 -17.06
CA GLN A 427 -5.32 -10.55 -17.75
C GLN A 427 -5.46 -9.03 -17.55
N ASP A 428 -5.81 -8.30 -18.61
CA ASP A 428 -6.19 -6.90 -18.51
C ASP A 428 -7.65 -6.70 -18.07
N GLU A 429 -8.02 -5.44 -17.82
CA GLU A 429 -9.39 -5.06 -17.42
C GLU A 429 -10.43 -5.37 -18.52
N GLN A 430 -10.00 -5.47 -19.78
CA GLN A 430 -10.85 -5.79 -20.93
C GLN A 430 -10.99 -7.30 -21.18
N GLY A 431 -10.34 -8.15 -20.37
CA GLY A 431 -10.44 -9.60 -20.46
C GLY A 431 -9.43 -10.28 -21.39
N TYR A 432 -8.52 -9.52 -22.02
CA TYR A 432 -7.48 -10.10 -22.85
C TYR A 432 -6.38 -10.70 -21.97
N ALA A 433 -5.89 -11.88 -22.36
CA ALA A 433 -4.73 -12.48 -21.73
C ALA A 433 -3.44 -12.00 -22.41
N TYR A 434 -2.39 -11.84 -21.62
CA TYR A 434 -1.06 -11.46 -22.08
C TYR A 434 -0.11 -12.54 -21.62
N PHE A 435 0.66 -13.09 -22.55
CA PHE A 435 1.67 -14.10 -22.29
C PHE A 435 3.04 -13.49 -22.50
N VAL A 436 3.95 -13.64 -21.56
CA VAL A 436 5.28 -13.04 -21.58
C VAL A 436 6.34 -14.13 -21.80
N LYS A 437 7.32 -13.83 -22.65
CA LYS A 437 8.53 -14.65 -22.80
C LYS A 437 9.71 -13.77 -23.18
N GLY A 438 10.77 -13.83 -22.39
CA GLY A 438 11.92 -12.94 -22.47
C GLY A 438 11.49 -11.48 -22.34
N ARG A 439 11.78 -10.69 -23.38
CA ARG A 439 11.47 -9.25 -23.43
C ARG A 439 10.21 -8.94 -24.25
N GLN A 440 9.48 -9.99 -24.63
CA GLN A 440 8.37 -9.95 -25.54
C GLN A 440 7.08 -10.42 -24.86
N TYR A 441 5.95 -9.99 -25.41
CA TYR A 441 4.64 -10.47 -24.99
C TYR A 441 3.73 -10.74 -26.19
N TRP A 442 2.74 -11.60 -25.98
CA TRP A 442 1.69 -11.97 -26.93
C TRP A 442 0.32 -11.67 -26.30
N LYS A 443 -0.49 -10.85 -26.96
CA LYS A 443 -1.88 -10.62 -26.55
C LYS A 443 -2.79 -11.68 -27.15
N PHE A 444 -3.65 -12.24 -26.33
CA PHE A 444 -4.52 -13.35 -26.64
C PHE A 444 -5.98 -12.91 -26.56
N ASP A 445 -6.69 -13.13 -27.65
CA ASP A 445 -8.08 -12.74 -27.84
C ASP A 445 -9.01 -13.75 -27.12
N PRO A 446 -9.83 -13.30 -26.15
CA PRO A 446 -10.68 -14.20 -25.40
C PRO A 446 -11.88 -14.74 -26.19
N PHE A 447 -12.25 -14.11 -27.31
CA PHE A 447 -13.34 -14.54 -28.17
C PHE A 447 -12.85 -15.48 -29.26
N LYS A 448 -11.72 -15.14 -29.92
CA LYS A 448 -11.14 -16.00 -30.97
C LYS A 448 -10.33 -17.16 -30.41
N VAL A 449 -9.96 -17.10 -29.13
CA VAL A 449 -9.15 -18.11 -28.43
C VAL A 449 -7.87 -18.39 -29.21
N ARG A 450 -7.17 -17.30 -29.56
CA ARG A 450 -5.87 -17.31 -30.22
C ARG A 450 -5.11 -16.02 -29.95
N VAL A 451 -3.81 -16.07 -30.09
CA VAL A 451 -2.95 -14.87 -30.16
C VAL A 451 -3.42 -13.97 -31.30
N MET A 452 -3.44 -12.67 -31.03
CA MET A 452 -3.79 -11.64 -32.01
C MET A 452 -2.70 -11.49 -33.08
N ASP A 453 -3.10 -11.09 -34.29
CA ASP A 453 -2.15 -10.80 -35.36
C ASP A 453 -1.27 -9.59 -34.99
N GLY A 454 0.00 -9.59 -35.42
CA GLY A 454 0.97 -8.53 -35.15
C GLY A 454 1.85 -8.74 -33.90
N TYR A 455 1.60 -9.80 -33.11
CA TYR A 455 2.42 -10.17 -31.95
C TYR A 455 3.56 -11.15 -32.32
N PRO A 456 4.69 -11.14 -31.58
CA PRO A 456 4.93 -10.44 -30.31
C PRO A 456 5.29 -8.96 -30.41
N HIS A 457 5.08 -8.23 -29.31
CA HIS A 457 5.58 -6.87 -29.11
C HIS A 457 6.58 -6.81 -27.93
N LEU A 458 7.31 -5.70 -27.83
CA LEU A 458 8.34 -5.48 -26.80
C LEU A 458 7.75 -4.83 -25.56
N ILE A 459 7.98 -5.44 -24.40
CA ILE A 459 7.47 -4.96 -23.11
C ILE A 459 8.02 -3.56 -22.79
N SER A 460 9.30 -3.33 -23.07
CA SER A 460 9.97 -2.06 -22.78
C SER A 460 9.32 -0.87 -23.52
N GLN A 461 8.80 -1.10 -24.73
CA GLN A 461 8.19 -0.04 -25.52
C GLN A 461 6.76 0.23 -25.03
N ASP A 462 5.95 -0.83 -24.89
CA ASP A 462 4.51 -0.67 -24.70
C ASP A 462 4.11 -0.45 -23.23
N PHE A 463 4.89 -0.98 -22.27
CA PHE A 463 4.60 -0.84 -20.83
C PHE A 463 5.46 0.20 -20.13
N PHE A 464 6.69 0.44 -20.62
CA PHE A 464 7.66 1.32 -19.98
C PHE A 464 8.03 2.56 -20.82
N ASN A 465 7.43 2.74 -22.00
CA ASN A 465 7.68 3.87 -22.90
C ASN A 465 9.17 4.12 -23.21
N CYS A 466 9.97 3.04 -23.22
CA CYS A 466 11.38 3.13 -23.57
C CYS A 466 11.51 3.45 -25.05
N GLN A 467 12.40 4.39 -25.39
CA GLN A 467 12.66 4.69 -26.80
C GLN A 467 13.27 3.48 -27.51
N ALA A 468 12.87 3.27 -28.76
CA ALA A 468 13.52 2.29 -29.61
C ALA A 468 14.99 2.70 -29.77
N SER A 469 15.90 1.88 -29.24
CA SER A 469 17.32 2.07 -29.49
C SER A 469 17.55 2.01 -30.99
N SER A 470 18.07 3.08 -31.58
CA SER A 470 18.33 3.25 -33.02
C SER A 470 19.44 2.34 -33.58
N THR A 471 19.81 1.26 -32.88
CA THR A 471 20.97 0.42 -33.20
C THR A 471 20.65 -0.90 -33.92
N PHE A 472 19.44 -1.08 -34.46
CA PHE A 472 19.08 -2.26 -35.26
C PHE A 472 18.70 -1.95 -36.72
N VAL A 473 19.25 -0.90 -37.34
CA VAL A 473 19.05 -0.63 -38.77
C VAL A 473 20.19 -1.14 -39.67
N ASN A 474 21.33 -1.59 -39.14
CA ASN A 474 22.47 -2.01 -39.97
C ASN A 474 22.96 -3.46 -39.76
N SER A 475 22.04 -4.43 -39.65
CA SER A 475 22.45 -5.85 -39.77
C SER A 475 21.44 -6.72 -40.53
N LEU A 476 20.77 -6.16 -41.53
CA LEU A 476 20.21 -6.90 -42.65
C LEU A 476 20.42 -6.08 -43.93
N ARG A 477 21.65 -6.13 -44.44
CA ARG A 477 21.93 -6.06 -45.87
C ARG A 477 22.64 -7.34 -46.27
#